data_AF-A0A8H3N955-F1
#
_entry.id   AF-A0A8H3N955-F1
#
_cell.length_a   1.000
_cell.length_b   1.000
_cell.length_c   1.000
_cell.angle_alpha   90.00
_cell.angle_beta   90.00
_cell.angle_gamma   90.00
#
_symmetry.space_group_name_H-M   'P 1'
#
loop_
_entity.id
_entity.type
_entity.pdbx_description
1 polymer ?
#
loop_
_entity_poly.entity_id
_entity_poly.type
_entity_poly.pdbx_seq_one_letter_code
_entity_poly.pdbx_strand_id
1 'polypeptide(L)'
;MVSFEDPTVLADFMDSQLEKLMAFKIDSTGRPVYQSYNGFGPLKSPRSIPQLVGFGLATKLEEDDNWGIWPIQPDHYWAPEVILGNGWQMPADIWNLGVLVRPIVVQGCCIH
;
A
#
# COMPACT_ATOMS: atom_id res chain seq x y z
N MET A 1 1.02 6.99 8.52
CA MET A 1 2.49 6.81 8.60
C MET A 1 2.75 5.31 8.58
N VAL A 2 3.54 4.82 7.64
CA VAL A 2 3.86 3.39 7.53
C VAL A 2 4.93 3.05 8.57
N SER A 3 4.75 1.98 9.33
CA SER A 3 5.70 1.48 10.33
C SER A 3 6.62 0.40 9.75
N PHE A 4 7.81 0.26 10.31
CA PHE A 4 8.70 -0.88 10.04
C PHE A 4 8.37 -2.06 10.95
N GLU A 5 8.65 -3.27 10.48
CA GLU A 5 8.49 -4.53 11.22
C GLU A 5 9.50 -4.67 12.37
N ASP A 6 10.66 -4.03 12.21
CA ASP A 6 11.76 -4.04 13.17
C ASP A 6 12.29 -2.59 13.33
N PRO A 7 12.32 -2.04 14.56
CA PRO A 7 12.80 -0.68 14.81
C PRO A 7 14.27 -0.48 14.42
N THR A 8 15.07 -1.54 14.33
CA THR A 8 16.47 -1.49 13.89
C THR A 8 16.62 -1.13 12.42
N VAL A 9 15.59 -1.34 11.57
CA VAL A 9 15.63 -0.96 10.14
C VAL A 9 15.89 0.55 9.99
N LEU A 10 15.25 1.36 10.82
CA LEU A 10 15.44 2.80 10.78
C LEU A 10 16.79 3.22 11.37
N ALA A 11 17.24 2.56 12.44
CA ALA A 11 18.54 2.83 13.05
C ALA A 11 19.69 2.53 12.08
N ASP A 12 19.69 1.35 11.46
CA ASP A 12 20.70 0.97 10.47
C ASP A 12 20.68 1.89 9.25
N PHE A 13 19.48 2.33 8.83
CA PHE A 13 19.37 3.33 7.78
C PHE A 13 20.02 4.65 8.20
N MET A 14 19.76 5.15 9.41
CA MET A 14 20.39 6.38 9.90
C MET A 14 21.91 6.26 9.98
N ASP A 15 22.44 5.14 10.46
CA ASP A 15 23.88 4.88 10.51
C ASP A 15 24.49 4.87 9.10
N SER A 16 23.81 4.26 8.12
CA SER A 16 24.25 4.29 6.72
C SER A 16 24.31 5.71 6.13
N GLN A 17 23.44 6.61 6.58
CA GLN A 17 23.45 8.01 6.15
C GLN A 17 24.63 8.80 6.72
N LEU A 18 25.14 8.40 7.89
CA LEU A 18 26.36 8.99 8.46
C LEU A 18 27.61 8.59 7.68
N GLU A 19 27.66 7.36 7.18
CA GLU A 19 28.78 6.88 6.36
C GLU A 19 28.74 7.43 4.92
N LYS A 20 27.55 7.38 4.30
CA LYS A 20 27.35 7.82 2.92
C LYS A 20 25.99 8.50 2.78
N LEU A 21 26.03 9.82 2.69
CA LEU A 21 24.84 10.63 2.43
C LEU A 21 24.15 10.20 1.12
N MET A 22 22.83 10.09 1.16
CA MET A 22 22.01 9.98 -0.04
C MET A 22 22.25 11.15 -0.99
N ALA A 23 22.11 10.87 -2.29
CA ALA A 23 22.07 11.93 -3.28
C ALA A 23 20.91 12.88 -2.98
N PHE A 24 21.18 14.18 -3.04
CA PHE A 24 20.17 15.22 -2.88
C PHE A 24 20.43 16.33 -3.89
N LYS A 25 19.40 17.13 -4.16
CA LYS A 25 19.50 18.38 -4.90
C LYS A 25 18.92 19.52 -4.09
N ILE A 26 19.33 20.75 -4.38
CA ILE A 26 18.70 21.94 -3.83
C ILE A 26 17.65 22.41 -4.84
N ASP A 27 16.41 22.59 -4.38
CA ASP A 27 15.35 23.13 -5.23
C ASP A 27 15.50 24.64 -5.44
N SER A 28 14.65 25.22 -6.29
CA SER A 28 14.66 26.67 -6.56
C SER A 28 14.33 27.53 -5.33
N THR A 29 13.84 26.94 -4.24
CA THR A 29 13.54 27.60 -2.97
C THR A 29 14.66 27.46 -1.93
N GLY A 30 15.76 26.79 -2.29
CA GLY A 30 16.90 26.56 -1.40
C GLY A 30 16.74 25.35 -0.47
N ARG A 31 15.70 24.52 -0.66
CA ARG A 31 15.44 23.35 0.19
C ARG A 31 16.14 22.10 -0.34
N PRO A 32 16.75 21.28 0.52
CA PRO A 32 17.29 19.98 0.11
C PRO A 32 16.16 19.00 -0.17
N VAL A 33 16.21 18.40 -1.35
CA VAL A 33 15.32 17.32 -1.80
C VAL A 33 16.17 16.07 -1.98
N TYR A 34 15.99 15.11 -1.08
CA TYR A 34 16.69 13.84 -1.08
C TYR A 34 16.09 12.87 -2.10
N GLN A 35 16.93 12.03 -2.70
CA GLN A 35 16.50 10.93 -3.54
C GLN A 35 15.70 9.91 -2.70
N SER A 36 14.60 9.38 -3.24
CA SER A 36 13.83 8.32 -2.61
C SER A 36 14.69 7.06 -2.42
N TYR A 37 14.63 6.48 -1.22
CA TYR A 37 15.38 5.27 -0.88
C TYR A 37 14.42 4.12 -0.59
N ASN A 38 14.55 3.04 -1.36
CA ASN A 38 13.73 1.83 -1.22
C ASN A 38 14.55 0.63 -0.71
N GLY A 39 15.84 0.82 -0.40
CA GLY A 39 16.79 -0.25 -0.10
C GLY A 39 16.85 -0.62 1.39
N PHE A 40 15.72 -0.90 2.03
CA PHE A 40 15.68 -1.23 3.48
C PHE A 40 16.07 -2.69 3.79
N GLY A 41 16.46 -3.47 2.78
CA GLY A 41 16.81 -4.88 2.93
C GLY A 41 15.59 -5.80 3.04
N PRO A 42 15.81 -7.11 3.23
CA PRO A 42 14.73 -8.05 3.49
C PRO A 42 14.09 -7.81 4.85
N LEU A 43 12.84 -8.28 5.02
CA LEU A 43 12.14 -8.21 6.30
C LEU A 43 12.98 -8.89 7.39
N LYS A 44 13.28 -8.16 8.45
CA LYS A 44 14.06 -8.68 9.59
C LYS A 44 13.22 -9.51 10.54
N SER A 45 11.91 -9.31 10.54
CA SER A 45 10.94 -10.03 11.37
C SER A 45 9.84 -10.65 10.51
N PRO A 46 9.54 -11.96 10.67
CA PRO A 46 8.42 -12.60 9.97
C PRO A 46 7.04 -12.18 10.52
N ARG A 47 6.99 -11.41 11.61
CA ARG A 47 5.74 -10.95 12.24
C ARG A 47 5.33 -9.58 11.75
N SER A 48 5.10 -9.44 10.45
CA SER A 48 4.40 -8.27 9.92
C SER A 48 2.89 -8.54 10.01
N ILE A 49 2.21 -7.85 10.93
CA ILE A 49 0.75 -7.93 11.05
C ILE A 49 0.18 -6.93 10.04
N PRO A 50 -0.58 -7.36 9.02
CA PRO A 50 -1.19 -6.43 8.08
C PRO A 50 -2.18 -5.53 8.82
N GLN A 51 -2.04 -4.22 8.61
CA GLN A 51 -2.94 -3.21 9.17
C GLN A 51 -3.79 -2.63 8.04
N LEU A 52 -5.11 -2.67 8.20
CA LEU A 52 -6.02 -1.99 7.29
C LEU A 52 -5.95 -0.48 7.57
N VAL A 53 -5.60 0.29 6.55
CA VAL A 53 -5.45 1.75 6.61
C VAL A 53 -6.13 2.39 5.40
N GLY A 54 -6.32 3.71 5.41
CA GLY A 54 -6.88 4.43 4.27
C GLY A 54 -8.41 4.51 4.26
N PHE A 55 -9.04 4.70 5.43
CA PHE A 55 -10.50 4.83 5.58
C PHE A 55 -11.12 6.10 4.98
N GLY A 56 -10.41 6.85 4.12
CA GLY A 56 -10.91 8.09 3.52
C GLY A 56 -12.10 7.91 2.57
N LEU A 57 -12.26 6.70 2.02
CA LEU A 57 -13.40 6.31 1.18
C LEU A 57 -14.33 5.29 1.88
N ALA A 58 -14.08 4.99 3.16
CA ALA A 58 -14.89 4.02 3.89
C ALA A 58 -16.32 4.51 4.00
N THR A 59 -17.27 3.68 3.57
CA THR A 59 -18.70 4.01 3.56
C THR A 59 -19.43 3.03 4.46
N LYS A 60 -20.32 3.55 5.32
CA LYS A 60 -21.20 2.72 6.13
C LYS A 60 -22.45 2.37 5.32
N LEU A 61 -22.64 1.08 5.06
CA LEU A 61 -23.89 0.55 4.50
C LEU A 61 -24.77 0.15 5.69
N GLU A 62 -25.73 1.01 6.05
CA GLU A 62 -26.56 0.88 7.26
C GLU A 62 -27.55 -0.31 7.20
N GLU A 63 -27.94 -0.74 6.00
CA GLU A 63 -28.92 -1.81 5.77
C GLU A 63 -28.41 -2.78 4.71
N ASP A 64 -28.82 -4.06 4.79
CA ASP A 64 -28.41 -5.12 3.85
C ASP A 64 -28.85 -4.84 2.39
N ASP A 65 -29.85 -3.99 2.19
CA ASP A 65 -30.34 -3.58 0.87
C ASP A 65 -29.73 -2.25 0.37
N ASN A 66 -28.77 -1.68 1.11
CA ASN A 66 -28.17 -0.42 0.72
C ASN A 66 -27.00 -0.65 -0.26
N TRP A 67 -27.06 0.02 -1.42
CA TRP A 67 -26.09 -0.13 -2.51
C TRP A 67 -25.26 1.13 -2.68
N GLY A 68 -23.95 0.98 -2.80
CA GLY A 68 -23.09 2.05 -3.27
C GLY A 68 -23.19 2.19 -4.79
N ILE A 69 -23.43 3.41 -5.29
CA ILE A 69 -23.58 3.72 -6.73
C ILE A 69 -22.47 4.64 -7.26
N TRP A 70 -21.48 4.94 -6.42
CA TRP A 70 -20.37 5.84 -6.74
C TRP A 70 -19.11 5.02 -7.06
N PRO A 71 -18.15 5.57 -7.83
CA PRO A 71 -16.86 4.93 -8.05
C PRO A 71 -16.09 4.77 -6.73
N ILE A 72 -15.62 3.56 -6.42
CA ILE A 72 -14.86 3.27 -5.18
C ILE A 72 -13.51 2.59 -5.37
N GLN A 73 -13.20 2.06 -6.56
CA GLN A 73 -11.92 1.37 -6.81
C GLN A 73 -11.11 2.12 -7.87
N PRO A 74 -9.77 2.04 -7.83
CA PRO A 74 -8.92 2.46 -8.95
C PRO A 74 -9.13 1.57 -10.17
N ASP A 75 -8.88 2.09 -11.37
CA ASP A 75 -9.19 1.45 -12.66
C ASP A 75 -8.80 -0.04 -12.78
N HIS A 76 -7.67 -0.45 -12.18
CA HIS A 76 -7.15 -1.82 -12.27
C HIS A 76 -7.75 -2.80 -11.24
N TYR A 77 -8.55 -2.31 -10.31
CA TYR A 77 -9.10 -3.08 -9.20
C TYR A 77 -10.62 -3.25 -9.30
N TRP A 78 -11.27 -2.74 -10.37
CA TRP A 78 -12.72 -2.77 -10.45
C TRP A 78 -13.30 -4.19 -10.38
N ALA A 79 -14.24 -4.38 -9.46
CA ALA A 79 -15.07 -5.55 -9.39
C ALA A 79 -16.07 -5.52 -10.56
N PRO A 80 -16.46 -6.68 -11.11
CA PRO A 80 -17.32 -6.73 -12.30
C PRO A 80 -18.65 -5.98 -12.10
N GLU A 81 -19.25 -6.04 -10.92
CA GLU A 81 -20.48 -5.31 -10.56
C GLU A 81 -20.30 -3.78 -10.59
N VAL A 82 -19.11 -3.29 -10.24
CA VAL A 82 -18.75 -1.86 -10.30
C VAL A 82 -18.58 -1.42 -11.76
N ILE A 83 -17.93 -2.22 -12.60
CA ILE A 83 -17.77 -1.94 -14.04
C ILE A 83 -19.13 -1.88 -14.73
N LEU A 84 -20.03 -2.80 -14.37
CA LEU A 84 -21.36 -2.89 -14.96
C LEU A 84 -22.33 -1.82 -14.44
N GLY A 85 -21.97 -1.05 -13.42
CA GLY A 85 -22.83 -0.02 -12.84
C GLY A 85 -24.04 -0.59 -12.10
N ASN A 86 -23.98 -1.84 -11.65
CA ASN A 86 -25.07 -2.51 -10.92
C ASN A 86 -25.14 -2.09 -9.45
N GLY A 87 -24.30 -1.14 -9.04
CA GLY A 87 -24.01 -0.84 -7.65
C GLY A 87 -23.08 -1.89 -7.03
N TRP A 88 -22.62 -1.62 -5.81
CA TRP A 88 -21.74 -2.51 -5.06
C TRP A 88 -22.09 -2.55 -3.57
N GLN A 89 -21.62 -3.61 -2.93
CA GLN A 89 -21.68 -3.83 -1.48
C GLN A 89 -20.34 -4.44 -1.00
N MET A 90 -20.31 -4.97 0.22
CA MET A 90 -19.13 -5.63 0.80
C MET A 90 -18.40 -6.65 -0.12
N PRO A 91 -19.04 -7.39 -1.05
CA PRO A 91 -18.33 -8.26 -1.99
C PRO A 91 -17.29 -7.57 -2.87
N ALA A 92 -17.46 -6.27 -3.18
CA ALA A 92 -16.47 -5.51 -3.93
C ALA A 92 -15.14 -5.38 -3.16
N ASP A 93 -15.18 -5.32 -1.82
CA ASP A 93 -13.99 -5.32 -0.98
C ASP A 93 -13.29 -6.70 -0.94
N ILE A 94 -14.06 -7.79 -1.05
CA ILE A 94 -13.50 -9.14 -1.20
C ILE A 94 -12.78 -9.28 -2.54
N TRP A 95 -13.35 -8.72 -3.61
CA TRP A 95 -12.68 -8.65 -4.92
C TRP A 95 -11.36 -7.87 -4.84
N ASN A 96 -11.38 -6.69 -4.21
CA ASN A 96 -10.18 -5.88 -3.98
C ASN A 96 -9.07 -6.68 -3.28
N LEU A 97 -9.41 -7.43 -2.24
CA LEU A 97 -8.47 -8.29 -1.53
C LEU A 97 -7.90 -9.40 -2.42
N GLY A 98 -8.73 -10.02 -3.26
CA GLY A 98 -8.29 -11.05 -4.21
C GLY A 98 -7.26 -10.51 -5.21
N VAL A 99 -7.49 -9.31 -5.77
CA VAL A 99 -6.55 -8.64 -6.67
C VAL A 99 -5.24 -8.29 -5.95
N LEU A 100 -5.31 -7.84 -4.69
CA LEU A 100 -4.13 -7.52 -3.87
C LEU A 100 -3.26 -8.75 -3.57
N VAL A 101 -3.87 -9.90 -3.29
CA VAL A 101 -3.16 -11.15 -2.95
C VAL A 101 -2.56 -11.83 -4.19
N ARG A 102 -3.14 -11.64 -5.37
CA ARG A 102 -2.73 -12.32 -6.61
C ARG A 102 -1.22 -12.17 -6.93
N PRO A 103 -0.60 -10.98 -6.93
CA PRO A 103 0.83 -10.86 -7.16
C PRO A 103 1.67 -11.58 -6.10
N ILE A 104 1.26 -11.52 -4.83
CA ILE A 104 2.00 -12.15 -3.72
C ILE A 104 2.07 -13.66 -3.91
N VAL A 105 0.94 -14.28 -4.27
CA VAL A 105 0.85 -15.75 -4.44
C VAL A 105 1.47 -16.22 -5.75
N VAL A 106 1.26 -15.49 -6.86
CA VAL A 106 1.67 -15.95 -8.19
C VAL A 106 3.16 -15.64 -8.47
N GLN A 107 3.68 -14.53 -7.96
CA GLN A 107 5.05 -14.08 -8.24
C GLN A 107 6.08 -14.73 -7.31
N GLY A 108 5.65 -15.30 -6.17
CA GLY A 108 6.47 -16.17 -5.32
C GLY A 108 6.86 -17.51 -5.97
N CYS A 109 6.28 -17.85 -7.14
CA CYS A 109 6.57 -19.10 -7.85
C CYS A 109 7.69 -18.97 -8.91
N CYS A 110 8.20 -17.76 -9.19
CA CYS A 110 9.22 -17.51 -10.22
C CYS A 110 10.60 -17.11 -9.66
N ILE A 111 10.84 -17.31 -8.37
CA ILE A 111 12.18 -17.20 -7.75
C ILE A 111 12.75 -18.60 -7.54
N HIS A 112 13.26 -19.20 -8.62
CA HIS A 112 14.24 -20.29 -8.63
C HIS A 112 15.29 -19.97 -9.68
#